data_AF-A0A0M1J1Z3-F1
#
_entry.id   AF-A0A0M1J1Z3-F1
#
_cell.length_a   1.000
_cell.length_b   1.000
_cell.length_c   1.000
_cell.angle_alpha   90.00
_cell.angle_beta   90.00
_cell.angle_gamma   90.00
#
_symmetry.space_group_name_H-M   'P 1'
#
loop_
_entity.id
_entity.type
_entity.pdbx_description
1 polymer ?
#
loop_
_entity_poly.entity_id
_entity_poly.type
_entity_poly.pdbx_seq_one_letter_code
_entity_poly.pdbx_strand_id
1 'polypeptide(L)'
;KIVKAAICADVLYHFGYENKPRKTLAQYFAQTLDPIVPVLHKKTNYQTPVATAREDQLEQQVELLKREIQRLRELAQIDTADPMVRWHRIMGQVLARVLPNLNWELHFERNTSVTQLLDILILKRSNSEAITAPLPDGLLPHVDIGMLTYKSHQESLTEWSIQELISHYVGYRKILSNNDNNNLPAAERFQLYAVTTAFPQALAASMGFSWQATDQLGVYNLILGKLTIIVIVTKQIP
;
A
#
# COMPACT_ATOMS: atom_id res chain seq x y z
N LYS A 1 42.18 0.27 41.63
CA LYS A 1 40.88 -0.34 42.03
C LYS A 1 40.14 -0.75 40.76
N ILE A 2 39.89 -2.03 40.55
CA ILE A 2 39.08 -2.51 39.41
C ILE A 2 37.62 -2.41 39.86
N VAL A 3 36.86 -1.51 39.24
CA VAL A 3 35.41 -1.40 39.51
C VAL A 3 34.72 -2.57 38.80
N LYS A 4 33.78 -3.24 39.47
CA LYS A 4 33.05 -4.38 38.89
C LYS A 4 32.19 -3.89 37.71
N ALA A 5 32.27 -4.59 36.58
CA ALA A 5 31.57 -4.22 35.35
C ALA A 5 30.05 -4.04 35.53
N ALA A 6 29.42 -4.87 36.37
CA ALA A 6 28.00 -4.75 36.70
C ALA A 6 27.66 -3.37 37.33
N ILE A 7 28.52 -2.87 38.22
CA ILE A 7 28.32 -1.56 38.87
C ILE A 7 28.45 -0.43 37.84
N CYS A 8 29.38 -0.54 36.88
CA CYS A 8 29.49 0.44 35.80
C CYS A 8 28.27 0.43 34.87
N ALA A 9 27.72 -0.76 34.57
CA ALA A 9 26.51 -0.90 33.76
C ALA A 9 25.29 -0.30 34.45
N ASP A 10 25.09 -0.56 35.74
CA ASP A 10 23.98 0.01 36.51
C ASP A 10 24.06 1.54 36.61
N VAL A 11 25.27 2.08 36.80
CA VAL A 11 25.51 3.53 36.80
C VAL A 11 25.20 4.14 35.43
N LEU A 12 25.67 3.54 34.34
CA LEU A 12 25.40 4.01 32.97
C LEU A 12 23.91 3.90 32.62
N TYR A 13 23.23 2.85 33.07
CA TYR A 13 21.79 2.68 32.87
C TYR A 13 21.00 3.74 33.63
N HIS A 14 21.31 3.99 34.91
CA HIS A 14 20.63 5.01 35.71
C HIS A 14 20.84 6.42 35.12
N PHE A 15 22.05 6.77 34.69
CA PHE A 15 22.32 8.07 34.08
C PHE A 15 21.88 8.21 32.62
N GLY A 16 21.73 7.11 31.87
CA GLY A 16 21.37 7.12 30.45
C GLY A 16 19.88 6.89 30.16
N TYR A 17 19.17 6.17 31.04
CA TYR A 17 17.74 5.84 30.88
C TYR A 17 16.83 6.87 31.56
N GLU A 18 17.17 7.31 32.77
CA GLU A 18 16.36 8.31 33.50
C GLU A 18 16.65 9.76 33.07
N ASN A 19 17.87 10.03 32.60
CA ASN A 19 18.25 11.32 32.05
C ASN A 19 18.64 11.15 30.59
N LYS A 20 17.81 11.63 29.65
CA LYS A 20 18.22 11.70 28.23
C LYS A 20 19.48 12.57 28.15
N PRO A 21 20.66 12.03 27.80
CA PRO A 21 21.84 12.87 27.66
C PRO A 21 21.56 13.89 26.55
N ARG A 22 21.75 15.18 26.84
CA ARG A 22 21.78 16.21 25.79
C ARG A 22 22.79 15.74 24.74
N LYS A 23 22.43 15.81 23.45
CA LYS A 23 23.19 15.27 22.30
C LYS A 23 24.70 15.53 22.38
N THR A 24 25.09 16.69 22.90
CA THR A 24 26.48 17.12 23.16
C THR A 24 27.21 16.32 24.23
N LEU A 25 26.55 15.93 25.33
CA LEU A 25 27.16 15.15 26.40
C LEU A 25 27.44 13.70 25.96
N ALA A 26 26.53 13.13 25.17
CA ALA A 26 26.72 11.80 24.56
C ALA A 26 27.90 11.79 23.58
N GLN A 27 28.04 12.85 22.77
CA GLN A 27 29.19 13.02 21.87
C GLN A 27 30.51 13.17 22.64
N TYR A 28 30.51 13.91 23.76
CA TYR A 28 31.68 14.04 24.63
C TYR A 28 32.09 12.70 25.26
N PHE A 29 31.13 11.92 25.77
CA PHE A 29 31.40 10.59 26.30
C PHE A 29 31.92 9.62 25.23
N ALA A 30 31.36 9.65 24.02
CA ALA A 30 31.87 8.85 22.91
C ALA A 30 33.33 9.19 22.59
N GLN A 31 33.67 10.49 22.47
CA GLN A 31 35.04 10.94 22.23
C GLN A 31 36.01 10.57 23.36
N THR A 32 35.54 10.58 24.60
CA THR A 32 36.37 10.28 25.78
C THR A 32 36.59 8.77 25.96
N LEU A 33 35.63 7.95 25.55
CA LEU A 33 35.69 6.49 25.64
C LEU A 33 36.36 5.85 24.41
N ASP A 34 36.38 6.52 23.26
CA ASP A 34 37.01 6.07 22.02
C ASP A 34 38.45 5.53 22.19
N PRO A 35 39.34 6.16 22.99
CA PRO A 35 40.70 5.65 23.22
C PRO A 35 40.76 4.42 24.11
N ILE A 36 39.72 4.16 24.92
CA ILE A 36 39.65 3.06 25.89
C ILE A 36 39.15 1.78 25.22
N VAL A 37 38.33 1.91 24.18
CA VAL A 37 37.74 0.78 23.43
C VAL A 37 38.82 -0.17 22.88
N PRO A 38 39.89 0.28 22.20
CA PRO A 38 40.97 -0.59 21.74
C PRO A 38 41.72 -1.32 22.87
N VAL A 39 41.88 -0.66 24.03
CA VAL A 39 42.57 -1.22 25.20
C VAL A 39 41.72 -2.32 25.84
N LEU A 40 40.40 -2.13 25.91
CA LEU A 40 39.46 -3.16 26.38
C LEU A 40 39.46 -4.37 25.44
N HIS A 41 39.32 -4.15 24.12
CA HIS A 41 39.38 -5.23 23.13
C HIS A 41 40.64 -6.09 23.26
N LYS A 42 41.81 -5.44 23.42
CA LYS A 42 43.10 -6.12 23.56
C LYS A 42 43.25 -6.92 24.87
N LYS A 43 42.60 -6.49 25.96
CA LYS A 43 42.72 -7.13 27.29
C LYS A 43 41.66 -8.18 27.58
N THR A 44 40.46 -8.04 27.03
CA THR A 44 39.33 -8.92 27.35
C THR A 44 39.01 -9.92 26.24
N ASN A 45 39.62 -9.79 25.05
CA ASN A 45 39.22 -10.49 23.83
C ASN A 45 37.73 -10.33 23.49
N TYR A 46 37.06 -9.33 24.09
CA TYR A 46 35.65 -9.05 23.83
C TYR A 46 35.55 -8.41 22.45
N GLN A 47 35.14 -9.15 21.44
CA GLN A 47 34.72 -8.58 20.16
C GLN A 47 33.23 -8.29 20.25
N THR A 48 32.78 -7.14 19.77
CA THR A 48 31.35 -6.97 19.45
C THR A 48 31.01 -8.08 18.46
N PRO A 49 30.08 -9.00 18.78
CA PRO A 49 29.74 -10.06 17.84
C PRO A 49 29.30 -9.38 16.55
N VAL A 50 30.00 -9.67 15.46
CA VAL A 50 29.52 -9.37 14.10
C VAL A 50 28.16 -10.04 14.02
N ALA A 51 27.12 -9.30 13.60
CA ALA A 51 25.76 -9.81 13.46
C ALA A 51 25.85 -11.22 12.89
N THR A 52 25.53 -12.20 13.73
CA THR A 52 25.76 -13.59 13.34
C THR A 52 24.75 -13.91 12.24
N ALA A 53 25.08 -14.77 11.28
CA ALA A 53 24.12 -15.18 10.24
C ALA A 53 22.77 -15.68 10.82
N ARG A 54 22.77 -16.09 12.09
CA ARG A 54 21.59 -16.43 12.88
C ARG A 54 20.73 -15.22 13.28
N GLU A 55 21.32 -14.09 13.66
CA GLU A 55 20.59 -12.85 13.96
C GLU A 55 19.93 -12.30 12.71
N ASP A 56 20.64 -12.28 11.57
CA ASP A 56 20.05 -11.89 10.27
C ASP A 56 18.89 -12.81 9.87
N GLN A 57 19.04 -14.12 10.07
CA GLN A 57 17.96 -15.10 9.82
C GLN A 57 16.75 -14.88 10.75
N LEU A 58 16.99 -14.56 12.02
CA LEU A 58 15.92 -14.26 12.98
C LEU A 58 15.21 -12.96 12.63
N GLU A 59 15.93 -11.91 12.23
CA GLU A 59 15.33 -10.66 11.76
C GLU A 59 14.45 -10.88 10.52
N GLN A 60 14.92 -11.67 9.55
CA GLN A 60 14.12 -12.06 8.40
C GLN A 60 12.86 -12.84 8.79
N GLN A 61 12.97 -13.79 9.73
CA GLN A 61 11.81 -14.52 10.24
C GLN A 61 10.82 -13.62 10.98
N VAL A 62 11.29 -12.70 11.81
CA VAL A 62 10.43 -11.74 12.51
C VAL A 62 9.69 -10.86 11.50
N GLU A 63 10.35 -10.42 10.44
CA GLU A 63 9.73 -9.61 9.41
C GLU A 63 8.67 -10.40 8.62
N LEU A 64 8.94 -11.66 8.30
CA LEU A 64 7.95 -12.55 7.69
C LEU A 64 6.74 -12.79 8.61
N LEU A 65 6.97 -13.05 9.91
CA LEU A 65 5.90 -13.26 10.88
C LEU A 65 5.06 -12.00 11.09
N LYS A 66 5.66 -10.81 11.11
CA LYS A 66 4.92 -9.54 11.17
C LYS A 66 3.99 -9.39 9.96
N ARG A 67 4.48 -9.70 8.76
CA ARG A 67 3.66 -9.68 7.54
C ARG A 67 2.51 -10.68 7.62
N GLU A 68 2.75 -11.88 8.13
CA GLU A 68 1.68 -12.89 8.26
C GLU A 68 0.65 -12.53 9.35
N ILE A 69 1.08 -11.99 10.49
CA ILE A 69 0.16 -11.47 11.52
C ILE A 69 -0.71 -10.35 10.97
N GLN A 70 -0.11 -9.44 10.19
CA GLN A 70 -0.86 -8.35 9.55
C GLN A 70 -1.92 -8.92 8.60
N ARG A 71 -1.55 -9.88 7.76
CA ARG A 71 -2.48 -10.58 6.86
C ARG A 71 -3.61 -11.30 7.60
N LEU A 72 -3.31 -12.01 8.68
CA LEU A 72 -4.33 -12.71 9.48
C LEU A 72 -5.30 -11.74 10.16
N ARG A 73 -4.83 -10.57 10.59
CA ARG A 73 -5.69 -9.51 11.11
C ARG A 73 -6.63 -8.96 10.05
N GLU A 74 -6.15 -8.77 8.83
CA GLU A 74 -6.97 -8.34 7.70
C GLU A 74 -8.04 -9.39 7.36
N LEU A 75 -7.69 -10.68 7.36
CA LEU A 75 -8.65 -11.78 7.18
C LEU A 75 -9.71 -11.81 8.29
N ALA A 76 -9.32 -11.65 9.55
CA ALA A 76 -10.27 -11.62 10.67
C ALA A 76 -11.25 -10.45 10.58
N GLN A 77 -10.81 -9.29 10.08
CA GLN A 77 -11.68 -8.12 9.88
C GLN A 77 -12.68 -8.30 8.72
N ILE A 78 -12.38 -9.16 7.74
CA ILE A 78 -13.31 -9.49 6.65
C ILE A 78 -14.51 -10.27 7.18
N ASP A 79 -14.29 -11.21 8.11
CA ASP A 79 -15.37 -12.05 8.64
C ASP A 79 -16.35 -11.29 9.55
N THR A 80 -15.95 -10.15 10.09
CA THR A 80 -16.80 -9.28 10.92
C THR A 80 -17.46 -8.13 10.17
N ALA A 81 -17.13 -7.93 8.88
CA ALA A 81 -17.64 -6.81 8.10
C ALA A 81 -19.08 -7.03 7.60
N ASP A 82 -19.78 -5.92 7.32
CA ASP A 82 -21.04 -5.95 6.57
C ASP A 82 -20.85 -6.72 5.24
N PRO A 83 -21.84 -7.51 4.78
CA PRO A 83 -21.72 -8.32 3.57
C PRO A 83 -21.23 -7.56 2.33
N MET A 84 -21.59 -6.29 2.16
CA MET A 84 -21.16 -5.49 1.00
C MET A 84 -19.66 -5.14 1.10
N VAL A 85 -19.25 -4.61 2.25
CA VAL A 85 -17.86 -4.28 2.58
C VAL A 85 -16.96 -5.52 2.51
N ARG A 86 -17.50 -6.69 2.91
CA ARG A 86 -16.81 -7.98 2.81
C ARG A 86 -16.38 -8.29 1.37
N TRP A 87 -17.24 -8.06 0.39
CA TRP A 87 -16.93 -8.33 -1.03
C TRP A 87 -15.87 -7.39 -1.59
N HIS A 88 -15.90 -6.11 -1.23
CA HIS A 88 -14.86 -5.14 -1.59
C HIS A 88 -13.50 -5.56 -1.04
N ARG A 89 -13.45 -6.00 0.22
CA ARG A 89 -12.21 -6.48 0.85
C ARG A 89 -11.69 -7.78 0.22
N ILE A 90 -12.56 -8.74 -0.07
CA ILE A 90 -12.19 -9.98 -0.77
C ILE A 90 -11.59 -9.63 -2.14
N MET A 91 -12.23 -8.76 -2.91
CA MET A 91 -11.71 -8.32 -4.20
C MET A 91 -10.35 -7.64 -4.06
N GLY A 92 -10.17 -6.81 -3.03
CA GLY A 92 -8.90 -6.19 -2.71
C GLY A 92 -7.77 -7.18 -2.45
N GLN A 93 -8.05 -8.25 -1.69
CA GLN A 93 -7.09 -9.31 -1.45
C GLN A 93 -6.76 -10.13 -2.71
N VAL A 94 -7.74 -10.36 -3.58
CA VAL A 94 -7.51 -10.98 -4.89
C VAL A 94 -6.56 -10.12 -5.71
N LEU A 95 -6.84 -8.80 -5.82
CA LEU A 95 -5.98 -7.85 -6.52
C LEU A 95 -4.55 -7.81 -5.95
N ALA A 96 -4.41 -7.80 -4.62
CA ALA A 96 -3.10 -7.82 -3.95
C ALA A 96 -2.28 -9.08 -4.28
N ARG A 97 -2.94 -10.18 -4.62
CA ARG A 97 -2.29 -11.45 -4.97
C ARG A 97 -1.92 -11.53 -6.45
N VAL A 98 -2.75 -10.95 -7.34
CA VAL A 98 -2.53 -11.01 -8.79
C VAL A 98 -1.65 -9.87 -9.29
N LEU A 99 -1.62 -8.73 -8.59
CA LEU A 99 -0.67 -7.67 -8.88
C LEU A 99 0.70 -8.11 -8.36
N PRO A 100 1.73 -8.22 -9.24
CA PRO A 100 3.02 -8.79 -8.87
C PRO A 100 3.67 -8.11 -7.65
N ASN A 101 4.40 -8.90 -6.87
CA ASN A 101 5.17 -8.45 -5.72
C ASN A 101 5.97 -7.16 -6.04
N LEU A 102 5.64 -6.09 -5.29
CA LEU A 102 6.44 -4.90 -4.96
C LEU A 102 6.21 -3.60 -5.73
N ASN A 103 5.44 -3.56 -6.81
CA ASN A 103 5.36 -2.34 -7.63
C ASN A 103 4.11 -1.47 -7.39
N TRP A 104 3.11 -2.00 -6.68
CA TRP A 104 1.85 -1.30 -6.44
C TRP A 104 1.53 -1.27 -4.95
N GLU A 105 1.02 -0.13 -4.49
CA GLU A 105 0.44 0.05 -3.16
C GLU A 105 -1.08 0.13 -3.30
N LEU A 106 -1.78 -0.77 -2.60
CA LEU A 106 -3.23 -0.83 -2.60
C LEU A 106 -3.76 -0.19 -1.32
N HIS A 107 -4.66 0.77 -1.46
CA HIS A 107 -5.39 1.38 -0.36
C HIS A 107 -6.87 1.06 -0.52
N PHE A 108 -7.46 0.40 0.45
CA PHE A 108 -8.87 0.03 0.46
C PHE A 108 -9.69 1.07 1.20
N GLU A 109 -10.95 1.27 0.78
CA GLU A 109 -11.92 2.12 1.49
C GLU A 109 -11.32 3.51 1.81
N ARG A 110 -10.63 4.13 0.82
CA ARG A 110 -9.92 5.38 1.07
C ARG A 110 -10.93 6.53 1.07
N ASN A 111 -10.91 7.31 2.15
CA ASN A 111 -11.65 8.57 2.21
C ASN A 111 -11.15 9.52 1.11
N THR A 112 -12.00 9.82 0.14
CA THR A 112 -11.77 10.90 -0.84
C THR A 112 -12.58 12.17 -0.49
N SER A 113 -13.45 12.08 0.52
CA SER A 113 -14.25 13.15 1.13
C SER A 113 -14.70 12.69 2.54
N VAL A 114 -15.32 13.58 3.33
CA VAL A 114 -15.77 13.33 4.72
C VAL A 114 -16.79 12.20 4.85
N THR A 115 -17.49 11.82 3.77
CA THR A 115 -18.59 10.84 3.79
C THR A 115 -18.55 9.81 2.65
N GLN A 116 -17.51 9.78 1.83
CA GLN A 116 -17.47 8.95 0.62
C GLN A 116 -16.16 8.14 0.55
N LEU A 117 -16.32 6.81 0.57
CA LEU A 117 -15.22 5.84 0.51
C LEU A 117 -15.10 5.34 -0.93
N LEU A 118 -13.90 5.43 -1.50
CA LEU A 118 -13.58 4.71 -2.74
C LEU A 118 -13.27 3.26 -2.39
N ASP A 119 -13.86 2.31 -3.12
CA ASP A 119 -13.67 0.88 -2.86
C ASP A 119 -12.18 0.50 -2.84
N ILE A 120 -11.44 0.80 -3.92
CA ILE A 120 -10.01 0.48 -4.03
C ILE A 120 -9.24 1.59 -4.77
N LEU A 121 -8.12 2.01 -4.20
CA LEU A 121 -7.13 2.88 -4.84
C LEU A 121 -5.84 2.07 -5.08
N ILE A 122 -5.36 2.13 -6.32
CA ILE A 122 -4.15 1.46 -6.79
C ILE A 122 -3.11 2.54 -7.08
N LEU A 123 -2.00 2.55 -6.34
CA LEU A 123 -0.92 3.51 -6.52
C LEU A 123 0.33 2.81 -7.03
N LYS A 124 0.90 3.30 -8.12
CA LYS A 124 2.20 2.85 -8.61
C LYS A 124 3.29 3.35 -7.67
N ARG A 125 4.20 2.45 -7.26
CA ARG A 125 5.36 2.82 -6.44
C ARG A 125 6.45 3.41 -7.34
N SER A 126 6.96 4.57 -6.95
CA SER A 126 7.92 5.39 -7.70
C SER A 126 9.27 4.75 -7.97
N ASN A 127 9.69 3.75 -7.19
CA ASN A 127 10.99 3.06 -7.31
C ASN A 127 10.87 1.63 -7.86
N SER A 128 9.76 1.31 -8.53
CA SER A 128 9.55 -0.03 -9.09
C SER A 128 10.31 -0.24 -10.39
N GLU A 129 11.00 -1.37 -10.51
CA GLU A 129 11.52 -1.85 -11.80
C GLU A 129 10.36 -2.02 -12.79
N ALA A 130 10.67 -1.97 -14.09
CA ALA A 130 9.68 -2.16 -15.14
C ALA A 130 8.83 -3.42 -14.86
N ILE A 131 7.51 -3.29 -14.96
CA ILE A 131 6.57 -4.39 -14.73
C ILE A 131 6.87 -5.46 -15.80
N THR A 132 7.52 -6.55 -15.39
CA THR A 132 7.89 -7.67 -16.28
C THR A 132 6.83 -8.77 -16.30
N ALA A 133 6.01 -8.86 -15.25
CA ALA A 133 4.93 -9.83 -15.16
C ALA A 133 3.64 -9.30 -15.79
N PRO A 134 2.84 -10.17 -16.44
CA PRO A 134 1.58 -9.77 -17.04
C PRO A 134 0.62 -9.25 -15.96
N LEU A 135 -0.04 -8.13 -16.24
CA LEU A 135 -1.11 -7.62 -15.39
C LEU A 135 -2.43 -8.35 -15.69
N PRO A 136 -3.35 -8.38 -14.72
CA PRO A 136 -4.72 -8.82 -14.98
C PRO A 136 -5.35 -8.06 -16.15
N ASP A 137 -6.15 -8.79 -16.91
CA ASP A 137 -6.94 -8.31 -18.04
C ASP A 137 -7.62 -6.95 -17.77
N GLY A 138 -7.38 -5.98 -18.64
CA GLY A 138 -7.88 -4.61 -18.54
C GLY A 138 -7.04 -3.65 -17.68
N LEU A 139 -6.14 -4.10 -16.80
CA LEU A 139 -5.28 -3.19 -16.02
C LEU A 139 -4.07 -2.71 -16.83
N LEU A 140 -3.83 -1.39 -16.81
CA LEU A 140 -2.78 -0.75 -17.59
C LEU A 140 -1.46 -0.59 -16.79
N PRO A 141 -0.29 -0.94 -17.35
CA PRO A 141 1.00 -0.92 -16.63
C PRO A 141 1.64 0.47 -16.45
N HIS A 142 1.21 1.44 -17.26
CA HIS A 142 1.78 2.79 -17.30
C HIS A 142 1.03 3.80 -16.44
N VAL A 143 -0.06 3.39 -15.79
CA VAL A 143 -0.89 4.26 -14.96
C VAL A 143 -0.20 4.50 -13.61
N ASP A 144 -0.11 5.76 -13.17
CA ASP A 144 0.42 6.08 -11.84
C ASP A 144 -0.63 5.84 -10.75
N ILE A 145 -1.88 6.21 -11.02
CA ILE A 145 -2.98 6.18 -10.06
C ILE A 145 -4.20 5.51 -10.69
N GLY A 146 -4.46 4.25 -10.33
CA GLY A 146 -5.69 3.54 -10.66
C GLY A 146 -6.76 3.75 -9.59
N MET A 147 -7.96 4.15 -9.97
CA MET A 147 -9.09 4.29 -9.04
C MET A 147 -10.18 3.32 -9.44
N LEU A 148 -10.61 2.48 -8.51
CA LEU A 148 -11.45 1.33 -8.80
C LEU A 148 -12.70 1.33 -7.93
N THR A 149 -13.86 1.16 -8.58
CA THR A 149 -15.09 0.70 -7.92
C THR A 149 -15.36 -0.76 -8.27
N TYR A 150 -15.88 -1.52 -7.32
CA TYR A 150 -16.21 -2.93 -7.51
C TYR A 150 -17.67 -3.23 -7.17
N LYS A 151 -18.30 -4.04 -8.03
CA LYS A 151 -19.68 -4.51 -7.89
C LYS A 151 -19.72 -6.04 -7.94
N SER A 152 -20.18 -6.63 -6.83
CA SER A 152 -20.25 -8.09 -6.65
C SER A 152 -21.41 -8.70 -7.46
N HIS A 153 -21.74 -9.98 -7.29
CA HIS A 153 -22.97 -10.53 -7.85
C HIS A 153 -24.26 -10.03 -7.17
N GLN A 154 -24.15 -9.42 -6.00
CA GLN A 154 -25.30 -8.89 -5.26
C GLN A 154 -25.60 -7.43 -5.62
N GLU A 155 -24.72 -6.77 -6.37
CA GLU A 155 -24.85 -5.37 -6.75
C GLU A 155 -24.57 -5.21 -8.25
N SER A 156 -25.39 -4.44 -8.95
CA SER A 156 -25.13 -4.13 -10.35
C SER A 156 -24.31 -2.85 -10.49
N LEU A 157 -23.41 -2.80 -11.48
CA LEU A 157 -22.79 -1.55 -11.88
C LEU A 157 -23.82 -0.67 -12.59
N THR A 158 -24.08 0.51 -12.02
CA THR A 158 -25.09 1.45 -12.51
C THR A 158 -24.45 2.75 -12.98
N GLU A 159 -25.23 3.60 -13.65
CA GLU A 159 -24.79 4.94 -14.01
C GLU A 159 -24.42 5.78 -12.77
N TRP A 160 -25.15 5.60 -11.67
CA TRP A 160 -24.82 6.23 -10.40
C TRP A 160 -23.44 5.81 -9.88
N SER A 161 -23.12 4.51 -9.93
CA SER A 161 -21.79 4.01 -9.54
C SER A 161 -20.67 4.63 -10.37
N ILE A 162 -20.92 4.89 -11.66
CA ILE A 162 -19.96 5.58 -12.54
C ILE A 162 -19.80 7.05 -12.13
N GLN A 163 -20.90 7.76 -11.85
CA GLN A 163 -20.87 9.14 -11.37
C GLN A 163 -20.15 9.28 -10.03
N GLU A 164 -20.34 8.31 -9.13
CA GLU A 164 -19.60 8.21 -7.86
C GLU A 164 -18.09 8.04 -8.11
N LEU A 165 -17.69 7.11 -8.98
CA LEU A 165 -16.28 6.91 -9.33
C LEU A 165 -15.62 8.19 -9.88
N ILE A 166 -16.32 8.90 -10.77
CA ILE A 166 -15.85 10.19 -11.31
C ILE A 166 -15.72 11.22 -10.18
N SER A 167 -16.68 11.25 -9.26
CA SER A 167 -16.66 12.14 -8.09
C SER A 167 -15.47 11.84 -7.17
N HIS A 168 -15.16 10.56 -6.93
CA HIS A 168 -13.97 10.14 -6.20
C HIS A 168 -12.70 10.61 -6.88
N TYR A 169 -12.59 10.48 -8.21
CA TYR A 169 -11.45 10.98 -8.98
C TYR A 169 -11.25 12.49 -8.82
N VAL A 170 -12.32 13.27 -8.97
CA VAL A 170 -12.23 14.73 -8.79
C VAL A 170 -11.83 15.08 -7.35
N GLY A 171 -12.41 14.41 -6.35
CA GLY A 171 -12.10 14.62 -4.94
C GLY A 171 -10.65 14.29 -4.61
N TYR A 172 -10.18 13.12 -5.03
CA TYR A 172 -8.82 12.66 -4.77
C TYR A 172 -7.77 13.53 -5.47
N ARG A 173 -8.05 13.96 -6.71
CA ARG A 173 -7.17 14.88 -7.45
C ARG A 173 -7.02 16.24 -6.75
N LYS A 174 -8.09 16.74 -6.11
CA LYS A 174 -8.04 17.95 -5.26
C LYS A 174 -7.23 17.72 -3.98
N ILE A 175 -7.37 16.57 -3.32
CA ILE A 175 -6.56 16.22 -2.14
C ILE A 175 -5.07 16.23 -2.50
N LEU A 176 -4.69 15.64 -3.64
CA LEU A 176 -3.31 15.65 -4.11
C LEU A 176 -2.82 17.06 -4.42
N SER A 177 -3.66 17.90 -5.03
CA SER A 177 -3.33 19.31 -5.29
C SER A 177 -3.03 20.10 -4.01
N ASN A 178 -3.81 19.91 -2.95
CA ASN A 178 -3.58 20.58 -1.67
C ASN A 178 -2.22 20.18 -1.05
N ASN A 179 -1.76 18.96 -1.35
CA ASN A 179 -0.47 18.46 -0.88
C ASN A 179 0.70 18.87 -1.78
N ASP A 180 0.43 19.41 -2.98
CA ASP A 180 1.43 19.79 -3.99
C ASP A 180 1.29 21.27 -4.39
N ASN A 181 1.32 22.17 -3.40
CA ASN A 181 1.30 23.63 -3.60
C ASN A 181 0.15 24.14 -4.52
N ASN A 182 -1.03 23.51 -4.46
CA ASN A 182 -2.20 23.78 -5.30
C ASN A 182 -2.03 23.48 -6.80
N ASN A 183 -1.03 22.67 -7.18
CA ASN A 183 -0.93 22.14 -8.54
C ASN A 183 -1.78 20.89 -8.69
N LEU A 184 -2.81 20.97 -9.54
CA LEU A 184 -3.61 19.80 -9.89
C LEU A 184 -2.76 18.81 -10.69
N PRO A 185 -2.63 17.54 -10.25
CA PRO A 185 -1.91 16.53 -11.01
C PRO A 185 -2.51 16.36 -12.41
N ALA A 186 -1.68 16.05 -13.41
CA ALA A 186 -2.13 15.82 -14.78
C ALA A 186 -3.18 14.68 -14.84
N ALA A 187 -4.20 14.82 -15.69
CA ALA A 187 -5.31 13.85 -15.73
C ALA A 187 -4.86 12.48 -16.27
N GLU A 188 -3.85 12.49 -17.13
CA GLU A 188 -3.20 11.34 -17.77
C GLU A 188 -2.49 10.42 -16.77
N ARG A 189 -2.25 10.90 -15.54
CA ARG A 189 -1.70 10.07 -14.45
C ARG A 189 -2.75 9.12 -13.86
N PHE A 190 -4.03 9.36 -14.14
CA PHE A 190 -5.13 8.59 -13.57
C PHE A 190 -5.75 7.66 -14.59
N GLN A 191 -6.15 6.47 -14.12
CA GLN A 191 -7.08 5.61 -14.85
C GLN A 191 -8.22 5.19 -13.93
N LEU A 192 -9.44 5.31 -14.44
CA LEU A 192 -10.64 4.86 -13.76
C LEU A 192 -10.98 3.44 -14.19
N TYR A 193 -11.26 2.59 -13.22
CA TYR A 193 -11.65 1.20 -13.42
C TYR A 193 -13.00 0.94 -12.74
N ALA A 194 -13.91 0.29 -13.46
CA ALA A 194 -15.15 -0.23 -12.89
C ALA A 194 -15.14 -1.74 -13.04
N VAL A 195 -14.93 -2.46 -11.94
CA VAL A 195 -14.95 -3.92 -11.94
C VAL A 195 -16.34 -4.39 -11.54
N THR A 196 -16.95 -5.22 -12.37
CA THR A 196 -18.26 -5.80 -12.08
C THR A 196 -18.23 -7.29 -12.31
N THR A 197 -18.90 -8.03 -11.44
CA THR A 197 -18.85 -9.49 -11.54
C THR A 197 -19.79 -10.01 -12.63
N ALA A 198 -20.94 -9.36 -12.81
CA ALA A 198 -21.87 -9.64 -13.90
C ALA A 198 -21.85 -8.52 -14.95
N PHE A 199 -22.12 -8.86 -16.21
CA PHE A 199 -22.25 -7.86 -17.27
C PHE A 199 -23.41 -6.90 -16.95
N PRO A 200 -23.20 -5.57 -16.95
CA PRO A 200 -24.22 -4.63 -16.51
C PRO A 200 -25.13 -4.22 -17.68
N GLN A 201 -26.12 -5.05 -18.02
CA GLN A 201 -26.94 -4.86 -19.23
C GLN A 201 -27.62 -3.47 -19.28
N ALA A 202 -28.19 -3.03 -18.17
CA ALA A 202 -28.92 -1.76 -18.11
C ALA A 202 -27.99 -0.56 -18.37
N LEU A 203 -26.79 -0.56 -17.78
CA LEU A 203 -25.80 0.49 -17.98
C LEU A 203 -25.26 0.48 -19.41
N ALA A 204 -24.90 -0.70 -19.94
CA ALA A 204 -24.39 -0.81 -21.31
C ALA A 204 -25.44 -0.33 -22.33
N ALA A 205 -26.72 -0.68 -22.12
CA ALA A 205 -27.82 -0.24 -22.96
C ALA A 205 -28.05 1.29 -22.86
N SER A 206 -27.99 1.88 -21.66
CA SER A 206 -28.20 3.32 -21.49
C SER A 206 -27.06 4.16 -22.07
N MET A 207 -25.83 3.67 -22.02
CA MET A 207 -24.64 4.37 -22.52
C MET A 207 -24.51 4.32 -24.05
N GLY A 208 -25.14 3.34 -24.72
CA GLY A 208 -25.16 3.25 -26.18
C GLY A 208 -23.75 3.27 -26.79
N PHE A 209 -23.49 4.22 -27.70
CA PHE A 209 -22.19 4.35 -28.39
C PHE A 209 -21.00 4.69 -27.46
N SER A 210 -21.26 5.18 -26.25
CA SER A 210 -20.21 5.40 -25.25
C SER A 210 -19.68 4.09 -24.66
N TRP A 211 -20.42 2.99 -24.75
CA TRP A 211 -19.98 1.66 -24.33
C TRP A 211 -19.33 0.92 -25.50
N GLN A 212 -18.03 0.70 -25.43
CA GLN A 212 -17.24 0.11 -26.52
C GLN A 212 -16.56 -1.17 -26.07
N ALA A 213 -16.76 -2.26 -26.81
CA ALA A 213 -15.98 -3.48 -26.62
C ALA A 213 -14.52 -3.24 -27.03
N THR A 214 -13.60 -3.91 -26.35
CA THR A 214 -12.19 -3.98 -26.75
C THR A 214 -11.90 -5.32 -27.42
N ASP A 215 -10.68 -5.50 -27.92
CA ASP A 215 -10.22 -6.80 -28.45
C ASP A 215 -10.10 -7.88 -27.36
N GLN A 216 -10.19 -7.48 -26.09
CA GLN A 216 -10.11 -8.35 -24.93
C GLN A 216 -11.50 -8.66 -24.37
N LEU A 217 -11.83 -9.95 -24.27
CA LEU A 217 -13.11 -10.41 -23.76
C LEU A 217 -13.30 -9.98 -22.30
N GLY A 218 -14.48 -9.47 -21.97
CA GLY A 218 -14.79 -8.97 -20.63
C GLY A 218 -14.19 -7.60 -20.32
N VAL A 219 -13.48 -6.96 -21.26
CA VAL A 219 -12.94 -5.60 -21.09
C VAL A 219 -13.62 -4.65 -22.07
N TYR A 220 -14.14 -3.56 -21.52
CA TYR A 220 -14.88 -2.53 -22.25
C TYR A 220 -14.35 -1.14 -21.92
N ASN A 221 -14.45 -0.22 -22.87
CA ASN A 221 -14.24 1.20 -22.65
C ASN A 221 -15.60 1.89 -22.51
N LEU A 222 -15.78 2.62 -21.41
CA LEU A 222 -16.88 3.56 -21.24
C LEU A 222 -16.34 4.98 -21.43
N ILE A 223 -16.72 5.62 -22.54
CA ILE A 223 -16.21 6.93 -22.94
C ILE A 223 -17.22 8.03 -22.56
N LEU A 224 -16.80 8.91 -21.65
CA LEU A 224 -17.58 10.03 -21.14
C LEU A 224 -16.81 11.34 -21.37
N GLY A 225 -17.05 11.97 -22.53
CA GLY A 225 -16.29 13.14 -22.95
C GLY A 225 -14.81 12.80 -23.17
N LYS A 226 -13.93 13.37 -22.33
CA LYS A 226 -12.49 13.08 -22.36
C LYS A 226 -12.05 11.97 -21.39
N LEU A 227 -12.96 11.48 -20.55
CA LEU A 227 -12.68 10.41 -19.60
C LEU A 227 -12.98 9.06 -20.27
N THR A 228 -12.01 8.15 -20.18
CA THR A 228 -12.22 6.74 -20.53
C THR A 228 -12.15 5.94 -19.25
N ILE A 229 -13.24 5.23 -18.93
CA ILE A 229 -13.32 4.30 -17.81
C ILE A 229 -13.19 2.89 -18.38
N ILE A 230 -12.25 2.11 -17.86
CA ILE A 230 -12.11 0.70 -18.25
C ILE A 230 -13.06 -0.11 -17.37
N VAL A 231 -14.04 -0.76 -18.00
CA VAL A 231 -15.00 -1.63 -17.34
C VAL A 231 -14.55 -3.08 -17.52
N ILE A 232 -14.39 -3.79 -16.41
CA ILE A 232 -13.89 -5.16 -16.37
C ILE A 232 -15.00 -6.05 -15.84
N VAL A 233 -15.47 -6.97 -16.67
CA VAL A 233 -16.56 -7.91 -16.36
C VAL A 233 -15.97 -9.28 -16.07
N THR A 234 -15.78 -9.60 -14.78
CA THR A 234 -14.96 -10.75 -14.39
C THR A 234 -15.52 -12.10 -14.84
N LYS A 235 -16.85 -12.26 -14.94
CA LYS A 235 -17.48 -13.49 -15.49
C LYS A 235 -17.22 -13.76 -16.97
N GLN A 236 -16.72 -12.77 -17.71
CA GLN A 236 -16.43 -12.89 -19.13
C GLN A 236 -14.93 -13.10 -19.38
N ILE A 237 -14.09 -12.99 -18.36
CA ILE A 237 -12.66 -13.24 -18.45
C ILE A 237 -12.42 -14.76 -18.31
N PRO A 238 -11.61 -15.37 -19.19
CA PRO A 238 -11.36 -16.82 -19.19
C PRO A 238 -10.55 -17.35 -18.00
#